data_AF-A0A151FCP9-F1
#
_entry.id   AF-A0A151FCP9-F1
#
_cell.length_a   1.000
_cell.length_b   1.000
_cell.length_c   1.000
_cell.angle_alpha   90.00
_cell.angle_beta   90.00
_cell.angle_gamma   90.00
#
_symmetry.space_group_name_H-M   'P 1'
#
loop_
_entity.id
_entity.type
_entity.pdbx_description
1 polymer ?
#
loop_
_entity_poly.entity_id
_entity_poly.type
_entity_poly.pdbx_seq_one_letter_code
_entity_poly.pdbx_strand_id
1 'polypeptide(L)'
;MRYDEDVVDYVKDIKIEWFKVDLTPEMNSMRKDLEELFYEKVKKLNNLGLLRYKKKEYISKRDLLDLRKYIPKTLTGYRAKFRYPAFLNQALAISLYHCLELLETQGIAPMRDYLGRMFGGEAEKRSEKILVNDERVQSVYEKAKEYSRISHPKLHALKAVLEKQLHTKNASLIIVFAQYRDTIASILTEITDIPHARPVRFVGQSSRTDKGLKQEEQREILEKFRKGEHNILVASSVAEEGLDIPAVDLVVFYEPIPSEIRSIQRKGRTGRSEVGRVVILIAKDSRDEAYLWAERSREKKMQRMVKWLRTK
;
A
#
# COMPACT_ATOMS: atom_id res chain seq x y z
N MET A 1 -2.35 26.51 16.24
CA MET A 1 -1.04 26.36 16.89
C MET A 1 0.00 25.84 15.90
N ARG A 2 0.35 26.66 14.89
CA ARG A 2 1.43 26.36 13.92
C ARG A 2 2.33 27.59 13.71
N TYR A 3 2.12 28.63 14.52
CA TYR A 3 2.70 29.96 14.43
C TYR A 3 2.73 30.60 15.83
N ASP A 4 3.11 29.82 16.84
CA ASP A 4 3.72 30.44 18.01
C ASP A 4 5.17 30.72 17.60
N GLU A 5 5.63 31.96 17.71
CA GLU A 5 6.99 32.37 17.37
C GLU A 5 8.03 31.54 18.14
N ASP A 6 7.67 31.00 19.31
CA ASP A 6 8.52 30.15 20.17
C ASP A 6 8.67 28.67 19.71
N VAL A 7 7.93 28.21 18.70
CA VAL A 7 7.95 26.79 18.26
C VAL A 7 8.49 26.60 16.84
N VAL A 8 8.69 27.68 16.09
CA VAL A 8 9.13 27.62 14.68
C VAL A 8 10.55 27.04 14.56
N ASP A 9 11.42 27.31 15.52
CA ASP A 9 12.82 26.87 15.49
C ASP A 9 13.03 25.39 15.87
N TYR A 10 12.02 24.70 16.41
CA TYR A 10 12.14 23.32 16.91
C TYR A 10 11.54 22.25 16.00
N VAL A 11 10.89 22.63 14.89
CA VAL A 11 10.29 21.69 13.94
C VAL A 11 11.23 21.48 12.75
N LYS A 12 12.03 20.41 12.80
CA LYS A 12 12.72 19.92 11.59
C LYS A 12 11.66 19.42 10.60
N ASP A 13 11.46 20.15 9.51
CA ASP A 13 10.58 19.71 8.42
C ASP A 13 11.21 18.50 7.71
N ILE A 14 10.62 17.32 7.93
CA ILE A 14 11.03 16.10 7.24
C ILE A 14 10.69 16.26 5.76
N LYS A 15 11.70 16.33 4.90
CA LYS A 15 11.52 16.38 3.44
C LYS A 15 11.02 15.01 2.95
N ILE A 16 9.75 14.98 2.52
CA ILE A 16 9.13 13.81 1.89
C ILE A 16 9.26 13.94 0.38
N GLU A 17 9.95 12.99 -0.24
CA GLU A 17 10.13 12.89 -1.68
C GLU A 17 9.23 11.81 -2.25
N TRP A 18 8.44 12.16 -3.26
CA TRP A 18 7.54 11.22 -3.94
C TRP A 18 8.18 10.73 -5.23
N PHE A 19 8.49 9.45 -5.30
CA PHE A 19 9.07 8.82 -6.48
C PHE A 19 7.98 8.05 -7.23
N LYS A 20 7.55 8.59 -8.37
CA LYS A 20 6.52 7.98 -9.20
C LYS A 20 7.14 6.97 -10.16
N VAL A 21 6.52 5.80 -10.26
CA VAL A 21 6.98 4.68 -11.10
C VAL A 21 5.85 4.28 -12.05
N ASP A 22 6.15 4.19 -13.34
CA ASP A 22 5.21 3.69 -14.33
C ASP A 22 5.07 2.17 -14.21
N LEU A 23 3.84 1.66 -14.33
CA LEU A 23 3.60 0.22 -14.49
C LEU A 23 4.04 -0.22 -15.89
N THR A 24 4.40 -1.49 -16.05
CA THR A 24 4.78 -2.01 -17.39
C THR A 24 3.57 -2.01 -18.33
N PRO A 25 3.77 -2.01 -19.66
CA PRO A 25 2.67 -2.09 -20.63
C PRO A 25 1.73 -3.27 -20.37
N GLU A 26 2.27 -4.42 -19.97
CA GLU A 26 1.53 -5.65 -19.71
C GLU A 26 0.69 -5.53 -18.44
N MET A 27 1.26 -4.96 -17.38
CA MET A 27 0.52 -4.64 -16.15
C MET A 27 -0.61 -3.65 -16.43
N ASN A 28 -0.35 -2.60 -17.22
CA ASN A 28 -1.37 -1.61 -17.60
C ASN A 28 -2.51 -2.23 -18.42
N SER A 29 -2.18 -3.14 -19.34
CA SER A 29 -3.15 -3.88 -20.13
C SER A 29 -4.07 -4.73 -19.24
N MET A 30 -3.49 -5.56 -18.36
CA MET A 30 -4.26 -6.37 -17.41
C MET A 30 -5.06 -5.51 -16.42
N ARG A 31 -4.49 -4.40 -15.94
CA ARG A 31 -5.15 -3.44 -15.05
C ARG A 31 -6.41 -2.90 -15.71
N LYS A 32 -6.32 -2.45 -16.96
CA LYS A 32 -7.45 -1.88 -17.71
C LYS A 32 -8.63 -2.86 -17.78
N ASP A 33 -8.36 -4.11 -18.17
CA ASP A 33 -9.39 -5.15 -18.29
C ASP A 33 -10.11 -5.41 -16.94
N LEU A 34 -9.34 -5.51 -15.86
CA LEU A 34 -9.87 -5.70 -14.50
C LEU A 34 -10.60 -4.46 -13.96
N GLU A 35 -10.10 -3.26 -14.27
CA GLU A 35 -10.70 -1.99 -13.86
C GLU A 35 -12.04 -1.73 -14.52
N GLU A 36 -12.16 -2.00 -15.82
CA GLU A 36 -13.44 -1.86 -16.54
C GLU A 36 -14.51 -2.74 -15.88
N LEU A 37 -14.18 -4.01 -15.62
CA LEU A 37 -15.06 -4.94 -14.94
C LEU A 37 -15.39 -4.49 -13.52
N PHE A 38 -14.41 -3.97 -12.76
CA PHE A 38 -14.60 -3.40 -11.44
C PHE A 38 -15.60 -2.23 -11.46
N TYR A 39 -15.41 -1.28 -12.39
CA TYR A 39 -16.25 -0.11 -12.51
C TYR A 39 -17.69 -0.43 -12.94
N GLU A 40 -17.91 -1.49 -13.72
CA GLU A 40 -19.25 -2.01 -13.97
C GLU A 40 -19.96 -2.45 -12.69
N LYS A 41 -19.27 -3.18 -11.79
CA LYS A 41 -19.87 -3.65 -10.54
C LYS A 41 -20.13 -2.48 -9.59
N VAL A 42 -19.19 -1.53 -9.51
CA VAL A 42 -19.37 -0.27 -8.76
C VAL A 42 -20.56 0.53 -9.30
N LYS A 43 -20.73 0.63 -10.62
CA LYS A 43 -21.87 1.33 -11.24
C LYS A 43 -23.21 0.69 -10.85
N LYS A 44 -23.29 -0.65 -10.84
CA LYS A 44 -24.50 -1.37 -10.39
C LYS A 44 -24.83 -1.05 -8.93
N LEU A 45 -23.83 -1.03 -8.04
CA LEU A 45 -24.01 -0.64 -6.64
C LEU A 45 -24.42 0.83 -6.49
N ASN A 46 -23.85 1.72 -7.28
CA ASN A 46 -24.17 3.14 -7.27
C ASN A 46 -25.62 3.41 -7.73
N ASN A 47 -26.09 2.71 -8.78
CA ASN A 47 -27.47 2.79 -9.27
C ASN A 47 -28.49 2.36 -8.18
N LEU A 48 -28.11 1.43 -7.30
CA LEU A 48 -28.92 1.04 -6.13
C LEU A 48 -28.88 2.04 -4.97
N GLY A 49 -28.07 3.10 -5.10
CA GLY A 49 -27.92 4.15 -4.10
C GLY A 49 -26.89 3.86 -3.01
N LEU A 50 -26.06 2.83 -3.18
CA LEU A 50 -25.16 2.35 -2.13
C LEU A 50 -23.80 3.08 -2.08
N LEU A 51 -23.39 3.76 -3.16
CA LEU A 51 -22.06 4.39 -3.30
C LEU A 51 -22.10 5.84 -3.81
N ARG A 52 -23.23 6.56 -3.62
CA ARG A 52 -23.48 7.87 -4.26
C ARG A 52 -22.52 9.00 -3.87
N TYR A 53 -21.76 8.85 -2.80
CA TYR A 53 -20.98 9.92 -2.19
C TYR A 53 -19.55 10.04 -2.72
N LYS A 54 -19.10 9.13 -3.58
CA LYS A 54 -17.72 9.11 -4.11
C LYS A 54 -17.69 8.84 -5.61
N LYS A 55 -16.71 9.43 -6.30
CA LYS A 55 -16.37 9.03 -7.66
C LYS A 55 -15.83 7.59 -7.65
N LYS A 56 -16.03 6.85 -8.74
CA LYS A 56 -15.69 5.43 -8.86
C LYS A 56 -14.20 5.16 -8.63
N GLU A 57 -13.34 6.11 -9.02
CA GLU A 57 -11.88 6.08 -8.90
C GLU A 57 -11.41 6.23 -7.43
N TYR A 58 -12.28 6.72 -6.54
CA TYR A 58 -11.97 6.95 -5.12
C TYR A 58 -12.65 5.94 -4.18
N ILE A 59 -13.27 4.89 -4.73
CA ILE A 59 -13.86 3.82 -3.94
C ILE A 59 -12.75 2.98 -3.33
N SER A 60 -12.68 2.95 -2.00
CA SER A 60 -11.70 2.15 -1.25
C SER A 60 -12.23 0.76 -0.92
N LYS A 61 -11.32 -0.15 -0.56
CA LYS A 61 -11.67 -1.48 -0.01
C LYS A 61 -12.62 -1.38 1.19
N ARG A 62 -12.43 -0.38 2.06
CA ARG A 62 -13.29 -0.13 3.22
C ARG A 62 -14.71 0.23 2.81
N ASP A 63 -14.87 1.10 1.82
CA ASP A 63 -16.19 1.49 1.31
C ASP A 63 -16.97 0.24 0.84
N LEU A 64 -16.30 -0.66 0.12
CA LEU A 64 -16.89 -1.93 -0.33
C LEU A 64 -17.21 -2.88 0.83
N LEU A 65 -16.38 -2.96 1.87
CA LEU A 65 -16.65 -3.81 3.04
C LEU A 65 -17.82 -3.29 3.86
N ASP A 66 -17.91 -1.98 4.06
CA ASP A 66 -18.96 -1.34 4.83
C ASP A 66 -20.36 -1.52 4.19
N LEU A 67 -20.42 -1.75 2.87
CA LEU A 67 -21.66 -2.12 2.18
C LEU A 67 -22.35 -3.36 2.79
N ARG A 68 -21.60 -4.28 3.45
CA ARG A 68 -22.23 -5.44 4.11
C ARG A 68 -23.25 -5.00 5.15
N LYS A 69 -22.97 -3.90 5.85
CA LYS A 69 -23.83 -3.31 6.88
C LYS A 69 -24.90 -2.41 6.26
N TYR A 70 -24.58 -1.69 5.18
CA TYR A 70 -25.48 -0.72 4.57
C TYR A 70 -26.55 -1.35 3.66
N ILE A 71 -26.26 -2.46 2.97
CA ILE A 71 -27.20 -3.12 2.05
C ILE A 71 -28.54 -3.47 2.74
N PRO A 72 -28.56 -4.18 3.89
CA PRO A 72 -29.83 -4.52 4.54
C PRO A 72 -30.60 -3.29 5.04
N LYS A 73 -29.87 -2.26 5.51
CA LYS A 73 -30.43 -1.01 6.04
C LYS A 73 -31.03 -0.12 4.95
N THR A 74 -30.42 -0.11 3.76
CA THR A 74 -30.80 0.78 2.65
C THR A 74 -31.85 0.16 1.73
N LEU A 75 -31.76 -1.15 1.50
CA LEU A 75 -32.67 -1.86 0.59
C LEU A 75 -33.76 -2.56 1.38
N THR A 76 -34.80 -1.83 1.76
CA THR A 76 -35.94 -2.31 2.57
C THR A 76 -37.26 -2.29 1.76
N GLY A 77 -38.33 -2.89 2.31
CA GLY A 77 -39.64 -2.96 1.66
C GLY A 77 -39.56 -3.55 0.25
N TYR A 78 -40.18 -2.88 -0.73
CA TYR A 78 -40.15 -3.28 -2.14
C TYR A 78 -38.71 -3.38 -2.71
N ARG A 79 -37.75 -2.65 -2.17
CA ARG A 79 -36.35 -2.69 -2.62
C ARG A 79 -35.57 -3.88 -2.07
N ALA A 80 -36.12 -4.64 -1.12
CA ALA A 80 -35.43 -5.78 -0.50
C ALA A 80 -35.05 -6.86 -1.53
N LYS A 81 -35.80 -7.01 -2.63
CA LYS A 81 -35.47 -7.91 -3.75
C LYS A 81 -34.11 -7.64 -4.39
N PHE A 82 -33.58 -6.42 -4.27
CA PHE A 82 -32.27 -6.04 -4.81
C PHE A 82 -31.10 -6.34 -3.87
N ARG A 83 -31.34 -6.84 -2.65
CA ARG A 83 -30.28 -7.19 -1.69
C ARG A 83 -29.34 -8.24 -2.24
N TYR A 84 -29.87 -9.31 -2.81
CA TYR A 84 -29.05 -10.40 -3.36
C TYR A 84 -28.15 -9.92 -4.51
N PRO A 85 -28.68 -9.23 -5.56
CA PRO A 85 -27.84 -8.59 -6.57
C PRO A 85 -26.80 -7.62 -5.99
N ALA A 86 -27.13 -6.86 -4.96
CA ALA A 86 -26.19 -5.94 -4.31
C ALA A 86 -25.03 -6.69 -3.64
N PHE A 87 -25.32 -7.72 -2.84
CA PHE A 87 -24.27 -8.54 -2.21
C PHE A 87 -23.40 -9.25 -3.24
N LEU A 88 -23.98 -9.72 -4.34
CA LEU A 88 -23.22 -10.35 -5.42
C LEU A 88 -22.25 -9.39 -6.09
N ASN A 89 -22.72 -8.18 -6.46
CA ASN A 89 -21.85 -7.16 -7.07
C ASN A 89 -20.81 -6.63 -6.08
N GLN A 90 -21.14 -6.54 -4.79
CA GLN A 90 -20.20 -6.20 -3.74
C GLN A 90 -19.08 -7.25 -3.64
N ALA A 91 -19.41 -8.54 -3.60
CA ALA A 91 -18.42 -9.62 -3.53
C ALA A 91 -17.49 -9.60 -4.76
N LEU A 92 -18.06 -9.46 -5.96
CA LEU A 92 -17.28 -9.31 -7.20
C LEU A 92 -16.35 -8.09 -7.15
N ALA A 93 -16.87 -6.93 -6.72
CA ALA A 93 -16.07 -5.71 -6.60
C ALA A 93 -14.91 -5.87 -5.60
N ILE A 94 -15.11 -6.59 -4.49
CA ILE A 94 -14.05 -6.88 -3.52
C ILE A 94 -12.96 -7.77 -4.14
N SER A 95 -13.33 -8.84 -4.84
CA SER A 95 -12.37 -9.71 -5.51
C SER A 95 -11.57 -8.97 -6.58
N LEU A 96 -12.25 -8.18 -7.43
CA LEU A 96 -11.60 -7.36 -8.47
C LEU A 96 -10.69 -6.30 -7.88
N TYR A 97 -11.14 -5.62 -6.82
CA TYR A 97 -10.31 -4.67 -6.09
C TYR A 97 -9.03 -5.35 -5.57
N HIS A 98 -9.14 -6.57 -5.05
CA HIS A 98 -7.98 -7.29 -4.57
C HIS A 98 -7.04 -7.72 -5.69
N CYS A 99 -7.54 -8.17 -6.85
CA CYS A 99 -6.69 -8.43 -8.02
C CYS A 99 -5.91 -7.18 -8.44
N LEU A 100 -6.59 -6.04 -8.51
CA LEU A 100 -5.97 -4.77 -8.86
C LEU A 100 -4.97 -4.30 -7.80
N GLU A 101 -5.29 -4.46 -6.52
CA GLU A 101 -4.39 -4.18 -5.39
C GLU A 101 -3.12 -5.04 -5.50
N LEU A 102 -3.22 -6.35 -5.72
CA LEU A 102 -2.07 -7.24 -5.92
C LEU A 102 -1.23 -6.84 -7.14
N LEU A 103 -1.88 -6.58 -8.28
CA LEU A 103 -1.20 -6.19 -9.51
C LEU A 103 -0.42 -4.88 -9.35
N GLU A 104 -1.05 -3.86 -8.75
CA GLU A 104 -0.49 -2.52 -8.58
C GLU A 104 0.55 -2.40 -7.47
N THR A 105 0.58 -3.33 -6.51
CA THR A 105 1.49 -3.27 -5.35
C THR A 105 2.58 -4.33 -5.39
N GLN A 106 2.26 -5.57 -5.78
CA GLN A 106 3.17 -6.71 -5.71
C GLN A 106 3.57 -7.24 -7.09
N GLY A 107 2.71 -7.11 -8.11
CA GLY A 107 3.00 -7.48 -9.50
C GLY A 107 2.07 -8.57 -10.05
N ILE A 108 2.42 -9.09 -11.23
CA ILE A 108 1.57 -10.03 -11.98
C ILE A 108 1.46 -11.39 -11.27
N ALA A 109 2.56 -11.95 -10.78
CA ALA A 109 2.58 -13.30 -10.19
C ALA A 109 1.65 -13.44 -8.96
N PRO A 110 1.63 -12.52 -7.97
CA PRO A 110 0.69 -12.63 -6.85
C PRO A 110 -0.79 -12.53 -7.27
N MET A 111 -1.10 -11.66 -8.24
CA MET A 111 -2.44 -11.56 -8.82
C MET A 111 -2.84 -12.85 -9.54
N ARG A 112 -1.92 -13.43 -10.32
CA ARG A 112 -2.08 -14.73 -10.97
C ARG A 112 -2.36 -15.83 -9.96
N ASP A 113 -1.62 -15.90 -8.85
CA ASP A 113 -1.81 -16.93 -7.82
C ASP A 113 -3.17 -16.81 -7.14
N TYR A 114 -3.62 -15.58 -6.90
CA TYR A 114 -4.96 -15.31 -6.39
C TYR A 114 -6.06 -15.79 -7.33
N LEU A 115 -5.94 -15.48 -8.63
CA LEU A 115 -6.88 -15.97 -9.66
C LEU A 115 -6.76 -17.49 -9.83
N GLY A 116 -5.56 -18.05 -9.78
CA GLY A 116 -5.26 -19.45 -10.00
C GLY A 116 -5.97 -20.38 -9.01
N ARG A 117 -6.11 -19.97 -7.75
CA ARG A 117 -6.96 -20.67 -6.78
C ARG A 117 -8.41 -20.78 -7.25
N MET A 118 -8.98 -19.69 -7.79
CA MET A 118 -10.35 -19.71 -8.31
C MET A 118 -10.48 -20.56 -9.58
N PHE A 119 -9.52 -20.46 -10.50
CA PHE A 119 -9.50 -21.24 -11.74
C PHE A 119 -9.22 -22.73 -11.51
N GLY A 120 -8.46 -23.07 -10.46
CA GLY A 120 -8.09 -24.45 -10.10
C GLY A 120 -9.21 -25.26 -9.44
N GLY A 121 -10.44 -24.76 -9.43
CA GLY A 121 -11.60 -25.45 -8.87
C GLY A 121 -11.97 -25.07 -7.43
N GLU A 122 -11.24 -24.15 -6.78
CA GLU A 122 -11.59 -23.66 -5.44
C GLU A 122 -12.67 -22.55 -5.47
N ALA A 123 -13.27 -22.27 -6.63
CA ALA A 123 -14.37 -21.32 -6.78
C ALA A 123 -15.69 -21.86 -6.20
N GLU A 124 -15.83 -21.80 -4.88
CA GLU A 124 -17.03 -22.23 -4.17
C GLU A 124 -18.16 -21.19 -4.30
N LYS A 125 -17.81 -19.90 -4.24
CA LYS A 125 -18.82 -18.83 -4.18
C LYS A 125 -19.34 -18.49 -5.57
N ARG A 126 -20.63 -18.11 -5.65
CA ARG A 126 -21.24 -17.65 -6.90
C ARG A 126 -20.49 -16.47 -7.53
N SER A 127 -19.91 -15.57 -6.72
CA SER A 127 -19.09 -14.46 -7.23
C SER A 127 -17.80 -14.95 -7.88
N GLU A 128 -17.13 -15.95 -7.32
CA GLU A 128 -15.89 -16.50 -7.89
C GLU A 128 -16.20 -17.21 -9.21
N LYS A 129 -17.28 -18.00 -9.27
CA LYS A 129 -17.76 -18.64 -10.50
C LYS A 129 -18.10 -17.64 -11.61
N ILE A 130 -18.69 -16.49 -11.26
CA ILE A 130 -18.95 -15.42 -12.24
C ILE A 130 -17.64 -14.79 -12.69
N LEU A 131 -16.68 -14.60 -11.78
CA LEU A 131 -15.40 -13.98 -12.10
C LEU A 131 -14.58 -14.82 -13.08
N VAL A 132 -14.44 -16.13 -12.83
CA VAL A 132 -13.65 -17.05 -13.69
C VAL A 132 -14.28 -17.30 -15.06
N ASN A 133 -15.58 -17.00 -15.23
CA ASN A 133 -16.29 -17.11 -16.49
C ASN A 133 -16.36 -15.79 -17.28
N ASP A 134 -15.82 -14.69 -16.75
CA ASP A 134 -15.72 -13.43 -17.49
C ASP A 134 -14.53 -13.49 -18.46
N GLU A 135 -14.77 -13.26 -19.75
CA GLU A 135 -13.76 -13.37 -20.82
C GLU A 135 -12.53 -12.49 -20.55
N ARG A 136 -12.71 -11.31 -19.95
CA ARG A 136 -11.60 -10.42 -19.59
C ARG A 136 -10.73 -11.03 -18.50
N VAL A 137 -11.34 -11.64 -17.49
CA VAL A 137 -10.60 -12.30 -16.40
C VAL A 137 -9.87 -13.54 -16.91
N GLN A 138 -10.49 -14.32 -17.80
CA GLN A 138 -9.83 -15.44 -18.47
C GLN A 138 -8.62 -14.98 -19.27
N SER A 139 -8.78 -13.95 -20.11
CA SER A 139 -7.67 -13.37 -20.89
C SER A 139 -6.54 -12.86 -19.99
N VAL A 140 -6.86 -12.15 -18.90
CA VAL A 140 -5.87 -11.68 -17.93
C VAL A 140 -5.14 -12.86 -17.29
N TYR A 141 -5.86 -13.90 -16.85
CA TYR A 141 -5.26 -15.06 -16.21
C TYR A 141 -4.34 -15.84 -17.16
N GLU A 142 -4.76 -16.07 -18.40
CA GLU A 142 -3.93 -16.76 -19.41
C GLU A 142 -2.64 -15.99 -19.69
N LYS A 143 -2.71 -14.67 -19.93
CA LYS A 143 -1.52 -13.82 -20.10
C LYS A 143 -0.62 -13.84 -18.86
N ALA A 144 -1.22 -13.87 -17.67
CA ALA A 144 -0.48 -13.85 -16.41
C ALA A 144 0.29 -15.15 -16.13
N LYS A 145 -0.05 -16.28 -16.77
CA LYS A 145 0.65 -17.57 -16.58
C LYS A 145 2.12 -17.54 -17.00
N GLU A 146 2.49 -16.66 -17.92
CA GLU A 146 3.87 -16.49 -18.36
C GLU A 146 4.76 -15.86 -17.27
N TYR A 147 4.16 -15.25 -16.25
CA TYR A 147 4.85 -14.53 -15.19
C TYR A 147 4.89 -15.36 -13.90
N SER A 148 5.96 -16.15 -13.76
CA SER A 148 6.15 -17.02 -12.59
C SER A 148 6.85 -16.35 -11.40
N ARG A 149 7.53 -15.23 -11.63
CA ARG A 149 8.29 -14.51 -10.60
C ARG A 149 7.58 -13.22 -10.19
N ILE A 150 7.65 -12.91 -8.90
CA ILE A 150 7.23 -11.60 -8.39
C ILE A 150 8.20 -10.57 -8.97
N SER A 151 7.67 -9.69 -9.82
CA SER A 151 8.42 -8.59 -10.43
C SER A 151 7.49 -7.39 -10.51
N HIS A 152 7.97 -6.26 -10.01
CA HIS A 152 7.24 -5.02 -9.98
C HIS A 152 8.21 -3.86 -10.24
N PRO A 153 7.90 -2.87 -11.10
CA PRO A 153 8.81 -1.76 -11.42
C PRO A 153 9.34 -0.97 -10.20
N LYS A 154 8.56 -0.91 -9.12
CA LYS A 154 8.98 -0.31 -7.84
C LYS A 154 10.21 -0.99 -7.21
N LEU A 155 10.48 -2.26 -7.48
CA LEU A 155 11.68 -2.96 -6.99
C LEU A 155 12.94 -2.31 -7.56
N HIS A 156 12.98 -2.05 -8.87
CA HIS A 156 14.10 -1.36 -9.50
C HIS A 156 14.22 0.10 -9.05
N ALA A 157 13.09 0.80 -8.85
CA ALA A 157 13.10 2.15 -8.30
C ALA A 157 13.64 2.19 -6.86
N LEU A 158 13.25 1.21 -6.03
CA LEU A 158 13.79 1.04 -4.68
C LEU A 158 15.31 0.82 -4.75
N LYS A 159 15.76 -0.13 -5.57
CA LYS A 159 17.19 -0.43 -5.75
C LYS A 159 17.97 0.82 -6.12
N ALA A 160 17.52 1.59 -7.12
CA ALA A 160 18.19 2.84 -7.53
C ALA A 160 18.25 3.89 -6.40
N VAL A 161 17.20 4.00 -5.58
CA VAL A 161 17.19 4.91 -4.41
C VAL A 161 18.23 4.46 -3.37
N LEU A 162 18.31 3.16 -3.09
CA LEU A 162 19.23 2.59 -2.11
C LEU A 162 20.69 2.65 -2.58
N GLU A 163 20.96 2.32 -3.85
CA GLU A 163 22.29 2.44 -4.46
C GLU A 163 22.82 3.87 -4.37
N LYS A 164 21.99 4.86 -4.72
CA LYS A 164 22.37 6.27 -4.60
C LYS A 164 22.69 6.65 -3.15
N GLN A 165 21.90 6.17 -2.19
CA GLN A 165 22.11 6.45 -0.78
C GLN A 165 23.41 5.83 -0.26
N LEU A 166 23.66 4.56 -0.57
CA LEU A 166 24.85 3.83 -0.12
C LEU A 166 26.12 4.28 -0.86
N HIS A 167 26.01 4.77 -2.09
CA HIS A 167 27.12 5.42 -2.78
C HIS A 167 27.52 6.74 -2.10
N THR A 168 26.54 7.50 -1.61
CA THR A 168 26.79 8.77 -0.91
C THR A 168 27.34 8.54 0.51
N LYS A 169 26.79 7.54 1.21
CA LYS A 169 27.21 7.14 2.57
C LYS A 169 27.01 5.63 2.72
N ASN A 170 28.10 4.88 2.59
CA ASN A 170 28.11 3.40 2.62
C ASN A 170 27.65 2.79 3.97
N ALA A 171 27.78 3.56 5.06
CA ALA A 171 27.31 3.21 6.39
C ALA A 171 25.92 3.82 6.72
N SER A 172 25.11 4.18 5.70
CA SER A 172 23.76 4.70 5.92
C SER A 172 22.89 3.66 6.63
N LEU A 173 22.19 4.07 7.69
CA LEU A 173 21.12 3.25 8.27
C LEU A 173 19.81 3.57 7.54
N ILE A 174 19.16 2.55 7.00
CA ILE A 174 18.00 2.68 6.12
C ILE A 174 16.87 1.79 6.62
N ILE A 175 15.64 2.29 6.58
CA ILE A 175 14.43 1.48 6.79
C ILE A 175 13.60 1.48 5.52
N VAL A 176 13.21 0.30 5.07
CA VAL A 176 12.26 0.11 3.97
C VAL A 176 10.97 -0.46 4.54
N PHE A 177 9.89 0.30 4.45
CA PHE A 177 8.55 -0.15 4.81
C PHE A 177 7.84 -0.73 3.59
N ALA A 178 7.28 -1.91 3.73
CA ALA A 178 6.34 -2.52 2.80
C ALA A 178 5.07 -2.92 3.54
N GLN A 179 3.90 -2.87 2.90
CA GLN A 179 2.65 -3.25 3.57
C GLN A 179 2.49 -4.77 3.69
N TYR A 180 3.03 -5.52 2.72
CA TYR A 180 2.83 -6.96 2.59
C TYR A 180 4.12 -7.74 2.85
N ARG A 181 4.02 -8.83 3.61
CA ARG A 181 5.16 -9.68 3.99
C ARG A 181 5.79 -10.42 2.82
N ASP A 182 5.02 -10.74 1.78
CA ASP A 182 5.50 -11.38 0.56
C ASP A 182 6.38 -10.41 -0.25
N THR A 183 6.00 -9.14 -0.32
CA THR A 183 6.80 -8.07 -0.94
C THR A 183 8.18 -7.94 -0.29
N ILE A 184 8.29 -8.14 1.03
CA ILE A 184 9.57 -8.07 1.74
C ILE A 184 10.56 -9.09 1.21
N ALA A 185 10.12 -10.31 0.88
CA ALA A 185 11.02 -11.33 0.34
C ALA A 185 11.61 -10.88 -1.01
N SER A 186 10.77 -10.35 -1.91
CA SER A 186 11.21 -9.80 -3.20
C SER A 186 12.14 -8.61 -3.04
N ILE A 187 11.86 -7.71 -2.08
CA ILE A 187 12.74 -6.58 -1.77
C ILE A 187 14.12 -7.08 -1.34
N LEU A 188 14.18 -8.04 -0.40
CA LEU A 188 15.44 -8.58 0.10
C LEU A 188 16.27 -9.22 -1.02
N THR A 189 15.63 -9.96 -1.92
CA THR A 189 16.30 -10.55 -3.09
C THR A 189 16.83 -9.48 -4.05
N GLU A 190 16.05 -8.43 -4.33
CA GLU A 190 16.43 -7.38 -5.28
C GLU A 190 17.61 -6.52 -4.80
N ILE A 191 17.74 -6.32 -3.48
CA ILE A 191 18.71 -5.37 -2.89
C ILE A 191 19.96 -6.03 -2.33
N THR A 192 20.05 -7.37 -2.33
CA THR A 192 21.16 -8.09 -1.69
C THR A 192 22.50 -7.92 -2.42
N ASP A 193 22.46 -7.59 -3.71
CA ASP A 193 23.63 -7.43 -4.57
C ASP A 193 24.14 -5.97 -4.62
N ILE A 194 23.44 -5.04 -3.95
CA ILE A 194 23.88 -3.66 -3.83
C ILE A 194 25.18 -3.61 -3.00
N PRO A 195 26.25 -2.97 -3.50
CA PRO A 195 27.48 -2.81 -2.74
C PRO A 195 27.24 -2.19 -1.35
N HIS A 196 27.83 -2.79 -0.31
CA HIS A 196 27.68 -2.40 1.10
C HIS A 196 26.30 -2.61 1.71
N ALA A 197 25.31 -3.12 0.99
CA ALA A 197 24.01 -3.46 1.57
C ALA A 197 24.13 -4.71 2.46
N ARG A 198 23.58 -4.61 3.67
CA ARG A 198 23.43 -5.68 4.65
C ARG A 198 21.96 -5.71 5.11
N PRO A 199 21.05 -6.13 4.21
CA PRO A 199 19.62 -6.08 4.48
C PRO A 199 19.18 -7.16 5.46
N VAL A 200 18.19 -6.85 6.28
CA VAL A 200 17.59 -7.80 7.23
C VAL A 200 16.07 -7.69 7.21
N ARG A 201 15.39 -8.83 7.27
CA ARG A 201 13.93 -8.92 7.41
C ARG A 201 13.52 -8.50 8.81
N PHE A 202 12.52 -7.63 8.94
CA PHE A 202 11.98 -7.20 10.23
C PHE A 202 10.45 -7.18 10.23
N VAL A 203 9.84 -8.28 10.65
CA VAL A 203 8.38 -8.43 10.68
C VAL A 203 7.87 -8.69 12.09
N GLY A 204 6.60 -8.40 12.32
CA GLY A 204 5.93 -8.72 13.59
C GLY A 204 5.81 -10.22 13.86
N GLN A 205 5.15 -10.56 14.96
CA GLN A 205 4.91 -11.95 15.39
C GLN A 205 4.18 -12.81 14.34
N SER A 206 4.18 -14.13 14.57
CA SER A 206 3.59 -15.14 13.71
C SER A 206 2.16 -14.81 13.27
N SER A 207 1.87 -15.02 11.99
CA SER A 207 0.53 -15.04 11.40
C SER A 207 0.18 -16.48 10.99
N ARG A 208 -1.06 -16.72 10.55
CA ARG A 208 -1.49 -18.05 10.06
C ARG A 208 -0.62 -18.60 8.90
N THR A 209 0.08 -17.74 8.17
CA THR A 209 0.80 -18.09 6.93
C THR A 209 2.29 -17.76 6.96
N ASP A 210 2.78 -17.06 8.00
CA ASP A 210 4.19 -16.67 8.12
C ASP A 210 4.58 -16.64 9.60
N LYS A 211 5.64 -17.39 9.96
CA LYS A 211 6.14 -17.54 11.34
C LYS A 211 6.63 -16.22 11.97
N GLY A 212 6.81 -15.15 11.22
CA GLY A 212 7.17 -13.85 11.78
C GLY A 212 8.48 -13.88 12.58
N LEU A 213 8.70 -12.88 13.44
CA LEU A 213 9.82 -12.87 14.40
C LEU A 213 9.29 -12.88 15.84
N LYS A 214 9.99 -13.57 16.73
CA LYS A 214 9.79 -13.45 18.18
C LYS A 214 10.30 -12.09 18.66
N GLN A 215 9.77 -11.62 19.78
CA GLN A 215 10.16 -10.33 20.36
C GLN A 215 11.66 -10.26 20.71
N GLU A 216 12.26 -11.38 21.14
CA GLU A 216 13.69 -11.47 21.41
C GLU A 216 14.53 -11.31 20.12
N GLU A 217 14.14 -11.98 19.04
CA GLU A 217 14.79 -11.88 17.72
C GLU A 217 14.67 -10.46 17.16
N GLN A 218 13.51 -9.82 17.34
CA GLN A 218 13.31 -8.42 16.95
C GLN A 218 14.26 -7.49 17.72
N ARG A 219 14.40 -7.69 19.04
CA ARG A 219 15.31 -6.89 19.87
C ARG A 219 16.76 -7.09 19.43
N GLU A 220 17.16 -8.33 19.15
CA GLU A 220 18.50 -8.65 18.66
C GLU A 220 18.79 -7.98 17.30
N ILE A 221 17.86 -8.07 16.35
CA ILE A 221 18.00 -7.43 15.03
C ILE A 221 18.10 -5.90 15.17
N LEU A 222 17.31 -5.28 16.05
CA LEU A 222 17.39 -3.84 16.30
C LEU A 222 18.72 -3.43 16.93
N GLU A 223 19.26 -4.22 17.86
CA GLU A 223 20.59 -3.98 18.43
C GLU A 223 21.69 -4.07 17.36
N LYS A 224 21.65 -5.11 16.51
CA LYS A 224 22.57 -5.27 15.38
C LYS A 224 22.45 -4.13 14.36
N PHE A 225 21.23 -3.66 14.12
CA PHE A 225 20.97 -2.51 13.24
C PHE A 225 21.54 -1.22 13.82
N ARG A 226 21.39 -0.96 15.13
CA ARG A 226 21.99 0.19 15.82
C ARG A 226 23.52 0.18 15.76
N LYS A 227 24.13 -1.01 15.80
CA LYS A 227 25.58 -1.20 15.67
C LYS A 227 26.08 -1.14 14.22
N GLY A 228 25.18 -1.07 13.23
CA GLY A 228 25.52 -1.06 11.81
C GLY A 228 25.90 -2.43 11.22
N GLU A 229 25.71 -3.52 11.98
CA GLU A 229 25.89 -4.90 11.47
C GLU A 229 24.89 -5.16 10.33
N HIS A 230 23.65 -4.68 10.51
CA HIS A 230 22.68 -4.49 9.43
C HIS A 230 22.51 -3.01 9.17
N ASN A 231 22.42 -2.62 7.89
CA ASN A 231 22.26 -1.21 7.51
C ASN A 231 20.98 -0.97 6.71
N ILE A 232 20.23 -2.01 6.35
CA ILE A 232 18.89 -1.89 5.76
C ILE A 232 17.93 -2.80 6.51
N LEU A 233 16.89 -2.23 7.09
CA LEU A 233 15.83 -2.96 7.78
C LEU A 233 14.57 -2.94 6.91
N VAL A 234 14.10 -4.10 6.46
CA VAL A 234 12.91 -4.22 5.59
C VAL A 234 11.72 -4.72 6.41
N ALA A 235 10.72 -3.87 6.62
CA ALA A 235 9.65 -4.09 7.60
C ALA A 235 8.22 -3.98 7.08
N SER A 236 7.31 -4.80 7.64
CA SER A 236 5.88 -4.82 7.27
C SER A 236 5.03 -3.73 7.97
N SER A 237 5.52 -3.24 9.09
CA SER A 237 4.94 -2.22 10.00
C SER A 237 5.79 -2.28 11.27
N VAL A 238 6.07 -1.15 11.91
CA VAL A 238 6.85 -1.09 13.16
C VAL A 238 6.03 -0.42 14.28
N ALA A 239 5.00 0.35 13.92
CA ALA A 239 4.19 1.15 14.84
C ALA A 239 3.29 0.33 15.78
N GLU A 240 2.95 -0.92 15.46
CA GLU A 240 2.09 -1.74 16.33
C GLU A 240 2.79 -2.22 17.60
N GLU A 241 4.13 -2.31 17.60
CA GLU A 241 4.87 -2.93 18.70
C GLU A 241 5.57 -1.92 19.63
N GLY A 242 5.35 -0.62 19.43
CA GLY A 242 5.95 0.42 20.29
C GLY A 242 7.48 0.47 20.23
N LEU A 243 8.07 -0.08 19.17
CA LEU A 243 9.51 -0.20 19.01
C LEU A 243 10.14 1.17 18.74
N ASP A 244 11.19 1.47 19.51
CA ASP A 244 11.96 2.70 19.34
C ASP A 244 12.90 2.57 18.15
N ILE A 245 12.39 3.04 17.00
CA ILE A 245 13.13 3.12 15.75
C ILE A 245 14.33 4.06 15.94
N PRO A 246 15.56 3.58 15.74
CA PRO A 246 16.76 4.41 15.90
C PRO A 246 16.87 5.51 14.83
N ALA A 247 17.80 6.44 15.04
CA ALA A 247 18.27 7.35 14.01
C ALA A 247 18.57 6.64 12.69
N VAL A 248 18.01 7.15 11.60
CA VAL A 248 18.24 6.61 10.25
C VAL A 248 18.44 7.71 9.23
N ASP A 249 19.32 7.47 8.28
CA ASP A 249 19.62 8.41 7.20
C ASP A 249 18.48 8.47 6.18
N LEU A 250 17.81 7.35 5.95
CA LEU A 250 16.77 7.21 4.93
C LEU A 250 15.64 6.29 5.40
N VAL A 251 14.40 6.71 5.17
CA VAL A 251 13.23 5.83 5.18
C VAL A 251 12.63 5.78 3.79
N VAL A 252 12.38 4.57 3.27
CA VAL A 252 11.69 4.35 2.01
C VAL A 252 10.38 3.63 2.25
N PHE A 253 9.29 4.18 1.76
CA PHE A 253 7.98 3.51 1.71
C PHE A 253 7.79 2.88 0.34
N TYR A 254 7.76 1.55 0.27
CA TYR A 254 7.52 0.80 -0.96
C TYR A 254 6.06 0.92 -1.43
N GLU A 255 5.12 0.94 -0.49
CA GLU A 255 3.77 1.45 -0.65
C GLU A 255 3.49 2.57 0.35
N PRO A 256 2.54 3.48 0.07
CA PRO A 256 2.17 4.50 1.04
C PRO A 256 1.47 3.86 2.24
N ILE A 257 2.12 3.87 3.41
CA ILE A 257 1.56 3.36 4.67
C ILE A 257 1.16 4.55 5.56
N PRO A 258 -0.12 4.96 5.58
CA PRO A 258 -0.54 6.22 6.20
C PRO A 258 -0.21 6.33 7.69
N SER A 259 -0.30 5.21 8.42
CA SER A 259 -0.01 5.15 9.85
C SER A 259 1.45 5.46 10.13
N GLU A 260 2.36 4.81 9.41
CA GLU A 260 3.81 4.96 9.58
C GLU A 260 4.31 6.33 9.14
N ILE A 261 3.81 6.83 8.00
CA ILE A 261 4.13 8.18 7.53
C ILE A 261 3.74 9.22 8.59
N ARG A 262 2.55 9.08 9.19
CA ARG A 262 2.11 9.97 10.29
C ARG A 262 2.96 9.80 11.54
N SER A 263 3.41 8.58 11.86
CA SER A 263 4.29 8.31 13.00
C SER A 263 5.61 9.08 12.86
N ILE A 264 6.25 8.98 11.70
CA ILE A 264 7.48 9.69 11.37
C ILE A 264 7.28 11.21 11.43
N GLN A 265 6.20 11.72 10.81
CA GLN A 265 5.88 13.16 10.85
C GLN A 265 5.63 13.68 12.28
N ARG A 266 5.00 12.88 13.16
CA ARG A 266 4.79 13.25 14.57
C ARG A 266 6.11 13.33 15.32
N LYS A 267 7.01 12.36 15.14
CA LYS A 267 8.36 12.39 15.71
C LYS A 267 9.18 13.60 15.19
N GLY A 268 8.97 14.00 13.93
CA GLY A 268 9.50 15.25 13.34
C GLY A 268 9.17 16.50 14.15
N ARG A 269 7.90 16.59 14.57
CA ARG A 269 7.37 17.78 15.25
C ARG A 269 7.81 17.91 16.70
N THR A 270 8.27 16.84 17.34
CA THR A 270 8.75 16.90 18.73
C THR A 270 10.23 17.26 18.81
N GLY A 271 10.88 17.60 17.69
CA GLY A 271 12.34 17.83 17.62
C GLY A 271 13.18 16.55 17.77
N ARG A 272 12.52 15.39 17.95
CA ARG A 272 13.15 14.08 18.18
C ARG A 272 13.30 13.25 16.91
N SER A 273 13.06 13.83 15.73
CA SER A 273 13.27 13.07 14.49
C SER A 273 14.73 13.03 14.14
N GLU A 274 15.26 11.82 14.25
CA GLU A 274 16.56 11.42 13.78
C GLU A 274 16.49 10.81 12.36
N VAL A 275 15.44 11.14 11.59
CA VAL A 275 15.27 10.68 10.20
C VAL A 275 15.79 11.75 9.25
N GLY A 276 16.81 11.42 8.46
CA GLY A 276 17.42 12.36 7.50
C GLY A 276 16.50 12.67 6.30
N ARG A 277 16.00 11.62 5.63
CA ARG A 277 15.22 11.73 4.38
C ARG A 277 14.12 10.70 4.33
N VAL A 278 12.98 11.06 3.74
CA VAL A 278 11.86 10.11 3.50
C VAL A 278 11.54 10.06 2.01
N VAL A 279 11.53 8.86 1.43
CA VAL A 279 11.11 8.59 0.05
C VAL A 279 9.85 7.74 0.06
N ILE A 280 8.86 8.07 -0.76
CA ILE A 280 7.65 7.27 -0.95
C ILE A 280 7.55 6.87 -2.41
N LEU A 281 7.58 5.57 -2.69
CA LEU A 281 7.36 5.03 -4.03
C LEU A 281 5.85 5.00 -4.32
N ILE A 282 5.48 5.40 -5.53
CA ILE A 282 4.09 5.46 -5.99
C ILE A 282 4.01 4.83 -7.38
N ALA A 283 3.23 3.78 -7.55
CA ALA A 283 2.83 3.37 -8.89
C ALA A 283 1.87 4.42 -9.49
N LYS A 284 2.16 4.91 -10.70
CA LYS A 284 1.33 5.92 -11.36
C LYS A 284 -0.02 5.34 -11.78
N ASP A 285 -1.03 6.20 -11.73
CA ASP A 285 -2.42 5.86 -12.07
C ASP A 285 -2.94 4.62 -11.32
N SER A 286 -2.39 4.35 -10.13
CA SER A 286 -2.76 3.20 -9.31
C SER A 286 -3.43 3.65 -8.01
N ARG A 287 -3.88 2.67 -7.22
CA ARG A 287 -4.40 2.90 -5.87
C ARG A 287 -3.41 3.59 -4.93
N ASP A 288 -2.10 3.50 -5.19
CA ASP A 288 -1.07 4.22 -4.42
C ASP A 288 -1.30 5.74 -4.49
N GLU A 289 -1.73 6.26 -5.64
CA GLU A 289 -1.97 7.70 -5.81
C GLU A 289 -3.10 8.21 -4.93
N ALA A 290 -4.10 7.38 -4.58
CA ALA A 290 -5.21 7.79 -3.73
C ALA A 290 -4.72 8.37 -2.39
N TYR A 291 -3.63 7.83 -1.85
CA TYR A 291 -3.00 8.37 -0.64
C TYR A 291 -2.36 9.74 -0.89
N LEU A 292 -1.59 9.90 -1.97
CA LEU A 292 -0.99 11.18 -2.37
C LEU A 292 -2.06 12.27 -2.56
N TRP A 293 -3.16 11.94 -3.24
CA TRP A 293 -4.28 12.87 -3.43
C TRP A 293 -4.97 13.23 -2.11
N ALA A 294 -5.13 12.26 -1.20
CA ALA A 294 -5.68 12.50 0.13
C ALA A 294 -4.78 13.42 0.97
N GLU A 295 -3.45 13.23 0.93
CA GLU A 295 -2.50 14.14 1.59
C GLU A 295 -2.55 15.55 1.02
N ARG A 296 -2.45 15.70 -0.31
CA ARG A 296 -2.56 17.00 -0.98
C ARG A 296 -3.87 17.73 -0.67
N SER A 297 -4.98 16.99 -0.58
CA SER A 297 -6.29 17.55 -0.25
C SER A 297 -6.35 18.03 1.21
N ARG A 298 -5.77 17.26 2.14
CA ARG A 298 -5.62 17.67 3.55
C ARG A 298 -4.80 18.95 3.68
N GLU A 299 -3.67 19.01 2.97
CA GLU A 299 -2.79 20.18 2.96
C GLU A 299 -3.51 21.43 2.44
N LYS A 300 -4.20 21.34 1.29
CA LYS A 300 -5.00 22.45 0.75
C LYS A 300 -6.09 22.92 1.71
N LYS A 301 -6.78 21.98 2.38
CA LYS A 301 -7.81 22.32 3.39
C LYS A 301 -7.21 23.06 4.59
N MET A 302 -6.04 22.61 5.05
CA MET A 302 -5.30 23.26 6.14
C MET A 302 -4.82 24.65 5.75
N GLN A 303 -4.25 24.83 4.56
CA GLN A 303 -3.83 26.14 4.05
C GLN A 303 -5.00 27.14 3.99
N ARG A 304 -6.17 26.70 3.51
CA ARG A 304 -7.39 27.51 3.52
C ARG A 304 -7.82 27.91 4.93
N MET A 305 -7.74 26.99 5.89
CA MET A 305 -8.11 27.24 7.28
C MET A 305 -7.15 28.21 7.97
N VAL A 306 -5.83 28.08 7.73
CA VAL A 306 -4.82 29.03 8.22
C VAL A 306 -5.05 30.41 7.62
N LYS A 307 -5.30 30.50 6.30
CA LYS A 307 -5.60 31.76 5.63
C LYS A 307 -6.82 32.43 6.26
N TRP A 308 -7.89 31.67 6.50
CA TRP A 308 -9.11 32.15 7.15
C TRP A 308 -8.84 32.69 8.57
N LEU A 309 -8.06 31.97 9.38
CA LEU A 309 -7.68 32.40 10.73
C LEU A 309 -6.83 33.68 10.77
N ARG A 310 -6.08 33.98 9.70
CA ARG A 310 -5.25 35.20 9.58
C ARG A 310 -6.02 36.42 9.08
N THR A 311 -7.21 36.22 8.52
CA THR A 311 -8.11 37.29 8.04
C THR A 311 -9.20 37.67 9.05
N LYS A 312 -9.18 37.07 10.25
CA LYS A 312 -9.98 37.46 11.40
C LYS A 312 -9.08 38.13 12.42
#